data_AF-A0A5B8XUK1-F1
#
_entry.id   AF-A0A5B8XUK1-F1
#
_cell.length_a   1.000
_cell.length_b   1.000
_cell.length_c   1.000
_cell.angle_alpha   90.00
_cell.angle_beta   90.00
_cell.angle_gamma   90.00
#
_symmetry.space_group_name_H-M   'P 1'
#
loop_
_entity.id
_entity.type
_entity.pdbx_description
1 polymer ?
#
loop_
_entity_poly.entity_id
_entity_poly.type
_entity_poly.pdbx_seq_one_letter_code
_entity_poly.pdbx_strand_id
1 'polypeptide(L)'
;MKKTLVVVGSILALGCGDETNEKGPIQINNQTPNNTAGQNNTVGQNNPVGQNNPVGQNNPVSSNNTKGQNNPDDLFCPESARPIYVVEADVQNPEAQGTLVRFDAQTLTFAEIGQLNCPVQDATPFSMSVDRAGVAWVLYDSGDLFKVSTTDASCEATSYVPGQSGFWLFGMGFTLDSPGFPDETLYIAGSDGPGSGTPRLGTLSFPDFDVTSLATIGGWPEMSGTAEGELWAFFPGNNPPEVARLSRSGQVLESIQVGRIEGQPNAWAFAHWGGKFWLFYKSQTDTSTRVYRVERDPITVEEVIPESGRYIVGAGVSTCAPTIFL
;
A
#
# COMPACT_ATOMS: atom_id res chain seq x y z
N MET A 1 29.10 -32.53 -36.35
CA MET A 1 28.68 -33.89 -35.94
C MET A 1 28.65 -33.96 -34.42
N LYS A 2 27.57 -34.53 -33.88
CA LYS A 2 27.38 -35.22 -32.58
C LYS A 2 27.84 -34.57 -31.25
N LYS A 3 26.83 -34.44 -30.37
CA LYS A 3 26.85 -34.34 -28.88
C LYS A 3 27.89 -35.24 -28.22
N THR A 4 28.34 -34.90 -27.01
CA THR A 4 28.34 -35.82 -25.84
C THR A 4 28.42 -35.03 -24.53
N LEU A 5 27.50 -35.35 -23.64
CA LEU A 5 27.40 -35.00 -22.21
C LEU A 5 28.18 -36.06 -21.42
N VAL A 6 28.97 -35.67 -20.42
CA VAL A 6 29.48 -36.60 -19.40
C VAL A 6 29.17 -36.01 -18.02
N VAL A 7 28.29 -36.68 -17.30
CA VAL A 7 28.05 -36.51 -15.86
C VAL A 7 28.83 -37.62 -15.16
N VAL A 8 29.70 -37.26 -14.22
CA VAL A 8 30.33 -38.21 -13.29
C VAL A 8 29.79 -37.90 -11.90
N GLY A 9 29.11 -38.87 -11.31
CA GLY A 9 28.63 -38.82 -9.93
C GLY A 9 29.72 -39.21 -8.93
N SER A 10 29.46 -38.92 -7.66
CA SER A 10 30.07 -39.63 -6.54
C SER A 10 29.08 -39.70 -5.38
N ILE A 11 28.74 -40.94 -5.04
CA ILE A 11 27.94 -41.39 -3.90
C ILE A 11 28.90 -41.56 -2.71
N LEU A 12 28.47 -41.15 -1.52
CA LEU A 12 28.99 -41.68 -0.25
C LEU A 12 27.85 -41.69 0.77
N ALA A 13 27.45 -42.90 1.16
CA ALA A 13 26.65 -43.22 2.32
C ALA A 13 27.39 -44.30 3.12
N LEU A 14 27.21 -44.28 4.46
CA LEU A 14 27.42 -45.32 5.49
C LEU A 14 27.93 -44.60 6.77
N GLY A 15 27.41 -44.81 7.98
CA GLY A 15 26.41 -45.76 8.47
C GLY A 15 26.04 -45.49 9.94
N CYS A 16 25.07 -46.27 10.43
CA CYS A 16 24.44 -46.20 11.76
C CYS A 16 25.26 -46.88 12.88
N GLY A 17 24.91 -46.57 14.14
CA GLY A 17 25.19 -47.36 15.34
C GLY A 17 24.36 -46.87 16.55
N ASP A 18 23.49 -47.76 17.07
CA ASP A 18 22.57 -47.63 18.23
C ASP A 18 23.28 -47.78 19.59
N GLU A 19 22.73 -47.22 20.68
CA GLU A 19 22.07 -47.99 21.78
C GLU A 19 21.69 -47.16 23.06
N THR A 20 20.39 -47.20 23.39
CA THR A 20 19.73 -47.39 24.72
C THR A 20 19.45 -46.26 25.75
N ASN A 21 18.13 -46.07 25.96
CA ASN A 21 17.31 -45.97 27.20
C ASN A 21 17.59 -44.95 28.32
N GLU A 22 16.59 -44.09 28.62
CA GLU A 22 15.62 -44.32 29.72
C GLU A 22 14.40 -43.36 29.66
N LYS A 23 13.21 -43.91 29.95
CA LYS A 23 11.90 -43.24 30.05
C LYS A 23 11.62 -42.85 31.51
N GLY A 24 10.99 -41.69 31.73
CA GLY A 24 10.31 -41.34 33.00
C GLY A 24 9.34 -40.17 32.81
N PRO A 25 8.19 -40.12 33.53
CA PRO A 25 6.91 -39.75 32.90
C PRO A 25 6.32 -38.38 33.30
N ILE A 26 5.41 -37.95 32.43
CA ILE A 26 4.43 -36.85 32.58
C ILE A 26 3.48 -37.17 33.75
N GLN A 27 3.27 -36.20 34.64
CA GLN A 27 2.25 -36.24 35.68
C GLN A 27 1.05 -35.38 35.27
N ILE A 28 -0.08 -36.05 35.03
CA ILE A 28 -1.42 -35.48 34.93
C ILE A 28 -2.12 -35.88 36.25
N ASN A 29 -2.53 -34.91 37.06
CA ASN A 29 -3.35 -35.19 38.23
C ASN A 29 -4.78 -34.69 38.01
N ASN A 30 -5.67 -35.66 37.86
CA ASN A 30 -7.12 -35.52 37.97
C ASN A 30 -7.57 -36.45 39.12
N GLN A 31 -8.13 -35.89 40.20
CA GLN A 31 -8.94 -36.62 41.17
C GLN A 31 -10.08 -35.71 41.70
N THR A 32 -11.31 -36.05 41.31
CA THR A 32 -12.57 -35.83 42.06
C THR A 32 -12.77 -37.03 43.03
N PRO A 33 -13.81 -37.19 43.90
CA PRO A 33 -15.10 -36.45 44.04
C PRO A 33 -15.59 -36.20 45.52
N ASN A 34 -16.63 -35.38 45.73
CA ASN A 34 -17.94 -35.80 46.30
C ASN A 34 -18.89 -34.66 46.71
N ASN A 35 -20.18 -34.93 46.45
CA ASN A 35 -21.43 -34.28 46.84
C ASN A 35 -21.53 -33.70 48.25
N THR A 36 -22.31 -32.62 48.40
CA THR A 36 -23.49 -32.58 49.30
C THR A 36 -24.49 -31.51 48.81
N ALA A 37 -25.77 -31.90 48.82
CA ALA A 37 -26.94 -31.11 48.44
C ALA A 37 -27.56 -30.31 49.61
N GLY A 38 -28.41 -29.33 49.30
CA GLY A 38 -29.37 -28.71 50.25
C GLY A 38 -29.54 -27.21 49.97
N GLN A 39 -30.52 -26.79 49.17
CA GLN A 39 -31.91 -26.45 49.53
C GLN A 39 -32.12 -25.04 50.14
N ASN A 40 -33.10 -24.35 49.51
CA ASN A 40 -34.03 -23.33 50.02
C ASN A 40 -33.71 -21.83 49.95
N ASN A 41 -34.41 -21.18 49.00
CA ASN A 41 -35.33 -20.04 49.18
C ASN A 41 -35.07 -19.08 50.35
N THR A 42 -34.94 -17.78 50.04
CA THR A 42 -35.94 -16.79 50.49
C THR A 42 -35.94 -15.53 49.60
N VAL A 43 -37.14 -15.13 49.20
CA VAL A 43 -37.49 -13.81 48.65
C VAL A 43 -37.61 -12.82 49.81
N GLY A 44 -37.10 -11.60 49.64
CA GLY A 44 -37.29 -10.49 50.57
C GLY A 44 -37.30 -9.15 49.85
N GLN A 45 -38.49 -8.57 49.72
CA GLN A 45 -38.77 -7.25 49.17
C GLN A 45 -38.24 -6.13 50.10
N ASN A 46 -37.81 -4.99 49.54
CA ASN A 46 -38.34 -3.63 49.84
C ASN A 46 -37.48 -2.51 49.23
N ASN A 47 -38.15 -1.62 48.49
CA ASN A 47 -37.70 -0.31 47.96
C ASN A 47 -37.49 0.72 49.13
N PRO A 48 -36.83 1.90 48.98
CA PRO A 48 -37.15 2.88 47.92
C PRO A 48 -36.00 3.76 47.36
N VAL A 49 -36.41 4.50 46.33
CA VAL A 49 -35.74 5.55 45.52
C VAL A 49 -35.13 6.69 46.34
N GLY A 50 -33.96 7.18 45.92
CA GLY A 50 -33.37 8.45 46.35
C GLY A 50 -32.31 8.94 45.35
N GLN A 51 -32.63 10.03 44.65
CA GLN A 51 -31.77 10.74 43.69
C GLN A 51 -30.53 11.34 44.36
N ASN A 52 -29.38 11.29 43.68
CA ASN A 52 -28.54 12.45 43.32
C ASN A 52 -27.16 11.97 42.80
N ASN A 53 -26.90 12.28 41.53
CA ASN A 53 -25.61 12.11 40.88
C ASN A 53 -24.63 13.20 41.40
N PRO A 54 -23.32 12.89 41.52
CA PRO A 54 -22.43 13.55 40.59
C PRO A 54 -21.41 12.59 39.94
N VAL A 55 -21.42 12.65 38.61
CA VAL A 55 -20.34 12.45 37.63
C VAL A 55 -19.05 11.81 38.14
N GLY A 56 -18.83 10.56 37.72
CA GLY A 56 -17.53 9.92 37.76
C GLY A 56 -17.56 8.54 37.10
N GLN A 57 -16.65 8.33 36.15
CA GLN A 57 -16.22 7.06 35.56
C GLN A 57 -16.95 6.52 34.31
N ASN A 58 -16.15 6.47 33.24
CA ASN A 58 -15.94 5.32 32.33
C ASN A 58 -17.17 4.60 31.78
N ASN A 59 -17.39 4.75 30.46
CA ASN A 59 -17.56 3.56 29.62
C ASN A 59 -17.25 3.84 28.14
N PRO A 60 -16.63 2.89 27.43
CA PRO A 60 -16.42 2.96 26.00
C PRO A 60 -17.74 2.71 25.28
N VAL A 61 -18.06 3.53 24.28
CA VAL A 61 -19.18 3.24 23.38
C VAL A 61 -18.70 2.18 22.39
N SER A 62 -19.15 0.94 22.63
CA SER A 62 -19.20 -0.13 21.65
C SER A 62 -20.11 0.30 20.49
N SER A 63 -19.53 0.62 19.35
CA SER A 63 -20.22 0.65 18.06
C SER A 63 -20.14 -0.75 17.45
N ASN A 64 -21.15 -1.57 17.76
CA ASN A 64 -21.48 -2.73 16.94
C ASN A 64 -22.02 -2.23 15.58
N ASN A 65 -21.17 -2.27 14.56
CA ASN A 65 -21.61 -2.21 13.17
C ASN A 65 -21.22 -3.53 12.49
N THR A 66 -22.13 -4.49 12.52
CA THR A 66 -21.96 -5.78 11.83
C THR A 66 -22.19 -5.60 10.33
N LYS A 67 -21.12 -5.27 9.60
CA LYS A 67 -20.88 -5.72 8.22
C LYS A 67 -19.41 -5.48 7.86
N GLY A 68 -18.57 -6.49 8.08
CA GLY A 68 -17.12 -6.46 7.86
C GLY A 68 -16.39 -7.34 8.87
N GLN A 69 -16.46 -8.66 8.70
CA GLN A 69 -15.78 -9.65 9.54
C GLN A 69 -15.27 -10.73 8.57
N ASN A 70 -13.98 -11.06 8.40
CA ASN A 70 -12.84 -10.97 9.32
C ASN A 70 -11.52 -10.88 8.52
N ASN A 71 -10.78 -9.77 8.61
CA ASN A 71 -9.32 -9.83 8.44
C ASN A 71 -8.68 -9.18 9.68
N PRO A 72 -7.82 -9.87 10.45
CA PRO A 72 -7.14 -9.28 11.62
C PRO A 72 -6.35 -7.98 11.29
N ASP A 73 -6.10 -7.69 10.01
CA ASP A 73 -5.43 -6.47 9.53
C ASP A 73 -6.26 -5.19 9.62
N ASP A 74 -7.59 -5.31 9.77
CA ASP A 74 -8.51 -4.17 9.76
C ASP A 74 -8.60 -3.44 11.12
N LEU A 75 -7.98 -3.98 12.17
CA LEU A 75 -8.06 -3.43 13.53
C LEU A 75 -7.18 -2.19 13.76
N PHE A 76 -6.33 -1.81 12.80
CA PHE A 76 -5.26 -0.81 13.01
C PHE A 76 -5.31 0.40 12.06
N CYS A 77 -6.30 0.51 11.18
CA CYS A 77 -6.32 1.54 10.14
C CYS A 77 -7.53 2.48 10.27
N PRO A 78 -7.34 3.80 10.15
CA PRO A 78 -8.46 4.73 10.04
C PRO A 78 -9.18 4.55 8.69
N GLU A 79 -10.45 4.94 8.62
CA GLU A 79 -11.22 4.94 7.35
C GLU A 79 -10.52 5.75 6.25
N SER A 80 -9.77 6.79 6.61
CA SER A 80 -8.98 7.61 5.67
C SER A 80 -7.80 6.87 5.05
N ALA A 81 -7.39 5.71 5.55
CA ALA A 81 -6.31 4.92 4.94
C ALA A 81 -6.84 3.98 3.83
N ARG A 82 -8.15 3.78 3.72
CA ARG A 82 -8.75 2.78 2.81
C ARG A 82 -8.98 3.24 1.36
N PRO A 83 -9.25 4.52 1.06
CA PRO A 83 -9.50 4.97 -0.32
C PRO A 83 -8.24 5.02 -1.18
N ILE A 84 -8.44 5.06 -2.50
CA ILE A 84 -7.43 5.56 -3.43
C ILE A 84 -7.47 7.08 -3.37
N TYR A 85 -6.32 7.70 -3.18
CA TYR A 85 -6.11 9.12 -3.36
C TYR A 85 -5.30 9.34 -4.63
N VAL A 86 -5.62 10.40 -5.37
CA VAL A 86 -4.86 10.85 -6.53
C VAL A 86 -4.49 12.31 -6.35
N VAL A 87 -3.36 12.69 -6.92
CA VAL A 87 -2.93 14.08 -7.02
C VAL A 87 -2.93 14.52 -8.47
N GLU A 88 -3.53 15.67 -8.70
CA GLU A 88 -3.66 16.30 -10.00
C GLU A 88 -2.72 17.49 -10.11
N ALA A 89 -1.99 17.59 -11.21
CA ALA A 89 -1.23 18.79 -11.55
C ALA A 89 -2.12 19.74 -12.35
N ASP A 90 -2.01 21.05 -12.08
CA ASP A 90 -2.66 22.06 -12.90
C ASP A 90 -1.72 22.51 -14.01
N VAL A 91 -1.92 21.96 -15.20
CA VAL A 91 -1.11 22.33 -16.37
C VAL A 91 -1.49 23.68 -17.00
N GLN A 92 -2.59 24.29 -16.57
CA GLN A 92 -3.03 25.60 -17.06
C GLN A 92 -2.56 26.73 -16.15
N ASN A 93 -2.42 26.45 -14.86
CA ASN A 93 -1.90 27.38 -13.87
C ASN A 93 -0.62 26.84 -13.23
N PRO A 94 0.57 27.23 -13.71
CA PRO A 94 1.84 26.76 -13.14
C PRO A 94 2.09 27.26 -11.71
N GLU A 95 1.33 28.26 -11.22
CA GLU A 95 1.37 28.69 -9.82
C GLU A 95 0.55 27.77 -8.89
N ALA A 96 -0.34 26.94 -9.46
CA ALA A 96 -1.14 26.01 -8.68
C ALA A 96 -0.31 24.78 -8.31
N GLN A 97 -0.31 24.48 -7.02
CA GLN A 97 0.47 23.39 -6.44
C GLN A 97 -0.23 22.02 -6.57
N GLY A 98 -1.31 21.95 -7.35
CA GLY A 98 -2.10 20.74 -7.57
C GLY A 98 -3.29 20.58 -6.62
N THR A 99 -4.05 19.51 -6.85
CA THR A 99 -5.30 19.21 -6.13
C THR A 99 -5.27 17.76 -5.62
N LEU A 100 -5.61 17.57 -4.34
CA LEU A 100 -5.80 16.24 -3.78
C LEU A 100 -7.25 15.79 -4.01
N VAL A 101 -7.42 14.58 -4.53
CA VAL A 101 -8.71 14.04 -4.94
C VAL A 101 -8.84 12.60 -4.46
N ARG A 102 -10.00 12.24 -3.92
CA ARG A 102 -10.35 10.85 -3.62
C ARG A 102 -10.93 10.20 -4.87
N PHE A 103 -10.43 9.03 -5.24
CA PHE A 103 -11.01 8.21 -6.29
C PHE A 103 -11.79 7.03 -5.67
N ASP A 104 -13.07 6.94 -6.01
CA ASP A 104 -13.93 5.83 -5.63
C ASP A 104 -13.91 4.77 -6.73
N ALA A 105 -13.23 3.66 -6.45
CA ALA A 105 -13.08 2.54 -7.37
C ALA A 105 -14.38 1.76 -7.64
N GLN A 106 -15.38 1.85 -6.76
CA GLN A 106 -16.66 1.15 -6.93
C GLN A 106 -17.61 1.94 -7.82
N THR A 107 -17.69 3.25 -7.61
CA THR A 107 -18.58 4.14 -8.38
C THR A 107 -17.89 4.81 -9.56
N LEU A 108 -16.57 4.67 -9.69
CA LEU A 108 -15.74 5.32 -10.71
C LEU A 108 -15.85 6.85 -10.67
N THR A 109 -15.95 7.42 -9.48
CA THR A 109 -16.12 8.87 -9.28
C THR A 109 -14.94 9.50 -8.55
N PHE A 110 -14.66 10.75 -8.90
CA PHE A 110 -13.67 11.58 -8.24
C PHE A 110 -14.36 12.58 -7.31
N ALA A 111 -13.86 12.69 -6.08
CA ALA A 111 -14.31 13.67 -5.09
C ALA A 111 -13.11 14.53 -4.68
N GLU A 112 -13.16 15.82 -5.00
CA GLU A 112 -12.12 16.77 -4.60
C GLU A 112 -12.08 16.90 -3.08
N ILE A 113 -10.86 16.87 -2.51
CA ILE A 113 -10.62 17.13 -1.09
C ILE A 113 -10.21 18.58 -0.91
N GLY A 114 -9.26 19.06 -1.73
CA GLY A 114 -8.85 20.45 -1.74
C GLY A 114 -7.59 20.69 -2.56
N GLN A 115 -7.29 21.96 -2.80
CA GLN A 115 -6.03 22.39 -3.38
C GLN A 115 -4.88 22.17 -2.40
N LEU A 116 -3.75 21.68 -2.89
CA LEU A 116 -2.54 21.55 -2.10
C LEU A 116 -1.99 22.95 -1.78
N ASN A 117 -1.60 23.14 -0.53
CA ASN A 117 -1.02 24.39 -0.02
C ASN A 117 0.27 24.11 0.73
N CYS A 118 1.21 23.52 -0.01
CA CYS A 118 2.54 23.17 0.42
C CYS A 118 3.46 24.41 0.46
N PRO A 119 4.42 24.46 1.38
CA PRO A 119 5.37 25.57 1.49
C PRO A 119 6.45 25.47 0.40
N VAL A 120 6.03 25.58 -0.86
CA VAL A 120 6.84 25.51 -2.07
C VAL A 120 6.42 26.62 -3.04
N GLN A 121 7.35 27.07 -3.88
CA GLN A 121 7.11 28.07 -4.91
C GLN A 121 7.33 27.42 -6.28
N ASP A 122 6.43 27.70 -7.23
CA ASP A 122 6.58 27.34 -8.64
C ASP A 122 6.92 25.87 -8.89
N ALA A 123 6.25 24.96 -8.17
CA ALA A 123 6.47 23.53 -8.25
C ALA A 123 5.14 22.78 -8.36
N THR A 124 5.14 21.67 -9.09
CA THR A 124 3.97 20.82 -9.31
C THR A 124 4.18 19.42 -8.72
N PRO A 125 3.10 18.74 -8.29
CA PRO A 125 3.21 17.39 -7.77
C PRO A 125 3.69 16.42 -8.87
N PHE A 126 4.45 15.42 -8.46
CA PHE A 126 5.06 14.42 -9.34
C PHE A 126 4.59 13.00 -9.02
N SER A 127 4.51 12.62 -7.74
CA SER A 127 4.08 11.30 -7.28
C SER A 127 3.47 11.39 -5.88
N MET A 128 2.77 10.35 -5.44
CA MET A 128 2.31 10.26 -4.05
C MET A 128 2.17 8.83 -3.54
N SER A 129 2.22 8.65 -2.22
CA SER A 129 1.76 7.43 -1.53
C SER A 129 0.96 7.78 -0.27
N VAL A 130 0.28 6.81 0.33
CA VAL A 130 -0.48 7.00 1.58
C VAL A 130 -0.05 5.95 2.59
N ASP A 131 0.25 6.35 3.81
CA ASP A 131 0.65 5.42 4.88
C ASP A 131 -0.56 4.83 5.64
N ARG A 132 -0.30 3.94 6.60
CA ARG A 132 -1.34 3.34 7.47
C ARG A 132 -2.06 4.32 8.39
N ALA A 133 -1.53 5.51 8.62
CA ALA A 133 -2.22 6.58 9.36
C ALA A 133 -3.18 7.38 8.46
N GLY A 134 -3.23 7.06 7.15
CA GLY A 134 -4.02 7.81 6.18
C GLY A 134 -3.39 9.18 5.86
N VAL A 135 -2.08 9.32 6.05
CA VAL A 135 -1.33 10.52 5.66
C VAL A 135 -0.78 10.32 4.25
N ALA A 136 -0.97 11.31 3.39
CA ALA A 136 -0.41 11.31 2.05
C ALA A 136 1.02 11.88 2.08
N TRP A 137 1.92 11.28 1.32
CA TRP A 137 3.28 11.74 1.10
C TRP A 137 3.39 12.11 -0.37
N VAL A 138 3.59 13.39 -0.68
CA VAL A 138 3.51 13.93 -2.04
C VAL A 138 4.87 14.50 -2.43
N LEU A 139 5.46 13.94 -3.49
CA LEU A 139 6.70 14.42 -4.08
C LEU A 139 6.39 15.47 -5.13
N TYR A 140 7.13 16.57 -5.15
CA TYR A 140 7.04 17.62 -6.15
C TYR A 140 8.20 17.55 -7.15
N ASP A 141 8.04 18.20 -8.31
CA ASP A 141 9.07 18.32 -9.35
C ASP A 141 10.32 19.10 -8.90
N SER A 142 10.19 19.91 -7.84
CA SER A 142 11.31 20.52 -7.10
C SER A 142 12.16 19.50 -6.34
N GLY A 143 11.69 18.26 -6.22
CA GLY A 143 12.29 17.19 -5.43
C GLY A 143 11.85 17.21 -3.95
N ASP A 144 11.10 18.21 -3.51
CA ASP A 144 10.59 18.28 -2.13
C ASP A 144 9.53 17.21 -1.87
N LEU A 145 9.57 16.61 -0.68
CA LEU A 145 8.55 15.66 -0.21
C LEU A 145 7.73 16.32 0.90
N PHE A 146 6.41 16.38 0.73
CA PHE A 146 5.49 16.95 1.70
C PHE A 146 4.63 15.88 2.34
N LYS A 147 4.32 16.10 3.62
CA LYS A 147 3.29 15.36 4.33
C LYS A 147 1.97 16.10 4.15
N VAL A 148 0.95 15.40 3.69
CA VAL A 148 -0.34 15.98 3.28
C VAL A 148 -1.49 15.28 4.01
N SER A 149 -2.38 16.08 4.56
CA SER A 149 -3.62 15.61 5.17
C SER A 149 -4.61 15.15 4.11
N THR A 150 -5.05 13.89 4.19
CA THR A 150 -6.11 13.34 3.32
C THR A 150 -7.51 13.84 3.66
N THR A 151 -7.64 14.66 4.71
CA THR A 151 -8.92 15.22 5.15
C THR A 151 -9.19 16.59 4.52
N ASP A 152 -8.15 17.42 4.36
CA ASP A 152 -8.30 18.82 3.96
C ASP A 152 -7.19 19.34 3.04
N ALA A 153 -6.31 18.47 2.53
CA ALA A 153 -5.19 18.80 1.63
C ALA A 153 -4.14 19.77 2.23
N SER A 154 -4.16 20.01 3.54
CA SER A 154 -3.12 20.80 4.21
C SER A 154 -1.77 20.08 4.17
N CYS A 155 -0.69 20.85 3.99
CA CYS A 155 0.67 20.32 3.86
C CYS A 155 1.57 20.71 5.04
N GLU A 156 2.51 19.83 5.36
CA GLU A 156 3.63 20.05 6.28
C GLU A 156 4.94 19.71 5.54
N ALA A 157 5.94 20.59 5.67
CA ALA A 157 7.29 20.33 5.16
C ALA A 157 7.93 19.16 5.93
N THR A 158 8.63 18.29 5.21
CA THR A 158 9.42 17.21 5.82
C THR A 158 10.89 17.62 5.96
N SER A 159 11.70 16.80 6.62
CA SER A 159 13.16 16.95 6.62
C SER A 159 13.84 16.20 5.47
N TYR A 160 13.07 15.69 4.50
CA TYR A 160 13.63 15.03 3.31
C TYR A 160 14.53 15.99 2.54
N VAL A 161 15.74 15.54 2.23
CA VAL A 161 16.67 16.26 1.36
C VAL A 161 16.57 15.68 -0.06
N PRO A 162 16.27 16.49 -1.09
CA PRO A 162 16.19 16.02 -2.47
C PRO A 162 17.53 15.48 -3.01
N GLY A 163 17.46 14.53 -3.95
CA GLY A 163 18.64 14.04 -4.69
C GLY A 163 19.49 13.01 -3.94
N GLN A 164 19.08 12.56 -2.75
CA GLN A 164 19.78 11.51 -2.01
C GLN A 164 19.93 10.25 -2.85
N SER A 165 21.14 9.67 -2.87
CA SER A 165 21.44 8.43 -3.61
C SER A 165 21.06 8.46 -5.11
N GLY A 166 20.95 9.66 -5.71
CA GLY A 166 20.55 9.86 -7.11
C GLY A 166 19.04 9.80 -7.35
N PHE A 167 18.21 9.93 -6.32
CA PHE A 167 16.76 10.04 -6.41
C PHE A 167 16.34 11.51 -6.31
N TRP A 168 16.15 12.17 -7.45
CA TRP A 168 15.52 13.49 -7.52
C TRP A 168 14.00 13.34 -7.68
N LEU A 169 13.57 12.51 -8.64
CA LEU A 169 12.17 12.16 -8.87
C LEU A 169 11.98 10.66 -8.87
N PHE A 170 10.89 10.21 -8.27
CA PHE A 170 10.56 8.80 -8.12
C PHE A 170 9.07 8.57 -7.96
N GLY A 171 8.60 7.44 -8.48
CA GLY A 171 7.33 6.86 -8.08
C GLY A 171 7.47 6.15 -6.73
N MET A 172 6.39 6.02 -5.98
CA MET A 172 6.48 5.51 -4.60
C MET A 172 5.25 4.74 -4.13
N GLY A 173 5.48 3.76 -3.25
CA GLY A 173 4.42 2.89 -2.73
C GLY A 173 4.81 2.25 -1.39
N PHE A 174 3.98 2.43 -0.37
CA PHE A 174 4.10 1.66 0.87
C PHE A 174 3.80 0.18 0.62
N THR A 175 4.59 -0.70 1.23
CA THR A 175 4.43 -2.16 1.16
C THR A 175 4.64 -2.76 2.55
N LEU A 176 3.77 -3.69 2.96
CA LEU A 176 3.93 -4.38 4.24
C LEU A 176 5.22 -5.19 4.28
N ASP A 177 5.90 -5.14 5.43
CA ASP A 177 7.09 -5.94 5.67
C ASP A 177 6.77 -7.42 5.85
N SER A 178 5.57 -7.73 6.35
CA SER A 178 4.99 -9.07 6.39
C SER A 178 3.45 -8.99 6.39
N PRO A 179 2.74 -9.90 5.70
CA PRO A 179 1.29 -10.05 5.87
C PRO A 179 0.93 -10.21 7.35
N GLY A 180 -0.17 -9.62 7.80
CA GLY A 180 -0.61 -9.75 9.18
C GLY A 180 0.00 -8.75 10.18
N PHE A 181 0.96 -7.93 9.76
CA PHE A 181 1.69 -7.00 10.63
C PHE A 181 1.58 -5.56 10.14
N PRO A 182 1.63 -4.56 11.04
CA PRO A 182 1.44 -3.16 10.67
C PRO A 182 2.70 -2.50 10.10
N ASP A 183 3.86 -3.14 10.21
CA ASP A 183 5.12 -2.56 9.75
C ASP A 183 5.14 -2.51 8.21
N GLU A 184 5.46 -1.35 7.68
CA GLU A 184 5.55 -1.10 6.24
C GLU A 184 6.78 -0.28 5.87
N THR A 185 7.26 -0.51 4.66
CA THR A 185 8.37 0.21 4.06
C THR A 185 7.87 1.01 2.87
N LEU A 186 8.28 2.28 2.77
CA LEU A 186 8.09 3.07 1.55
C LEU A 186 9.16 2.70 0.53
N TYR A 187 8.75 2.04 -0.55
CA TYR A 187 9.61 1.80 -1.70
C TYR A 187 9.51 2.97 -2.68
N ILE A 188 10.65 3.34 -3.24
CA ILE A 188 10.77 4.39 -4.24
C ILE A 188 11.48 3.87 -5.49
N ALA A 189 11.07 4.34 -6.66
CA ALA A 189 11.66 3.96 -7.94
C ALA A 189 11.84 5.17 -8.86
N GLY A 190 13.08 5.47 -9.22
CA GLY A 190 13.38 6.64 -10.04
C GLY A 190 14.86 6.99 -10.13
N SER A 191 15.15 8.21 -10.57
CA SER A 191 16.48 8.82 -10.60
C SER A 191 16.40 10.35 -10.75
N ASP A 192 17.09 10.97 -11.72
CA ASP A 192 17.07 12.45 -11.91
C ASP A 192 15.73 12.96 -12.45
N GLY A 193 15.06 12.16 -13.29
CA GLY A 193 13.72 12.40 -13.83
C GLY A 193 13.44 11.49 -15.02
N PRO A 194 12.18 11.30 -15.45
CA PRO A 194 11.85 10.38 -16.54
C PRO A 194 12.72 10.57 -17.79
N GLY A 195 13.41 9.50 -18.21
CA GLY A 195 14.33 9.53 -19.36
C GLY A 195 15.73 10.13 -19.08
N SER A 196 16.03 10.54 -17.84
CA SER A 196 17.32 11.07 -17.40
C SER A 196 17.89 10.26 -16.24
N GLY A 197 19.20 10.02 -16.20
CA GLY A 197 19.83 9.23 -15.15
C GLY A 197 19.64 7.71 -15.31
N THR A 198 20.00 6.95 -14.27
CA THR A 198 19.86 5.49 -14.22
C THR A 198 18.80 5.12 -13.17
N PRO A 199 17.62 4.62 -13.59
CA PRO A 199 16.56 4.28 -12.66
C PRO A 199 16.98 3.23 -11.63
N ARG A 200 16.58 3.46 -10.39
CA ARG A 200 16.91 2.63 -9.23
C ARG A 200 15.66 2.30 -8.45
N LEU A 201 15.68 1.15 -7.79
CA LEU A 201 14.81 0.85 -6.66
C LEU A 201 15.53 1.27 -5.38
N GLY A 202 14.79 1.89 -4.47
CA GLY A 202 15.26 2.27 -3.15
C GLY A 202 14.15 2.22 -2.10
N THR A 203 14.50 2.59 -0.88
CA THR A 203 13.55 2.80 0.23
C THR A 203 13.82 4.13 0.89
N LEU A 204 12.76 4.71 1.47
CA LEU A 204 12.83 5.91 2.30
C LEU A 204 12.48 5.56 3.75
N SER A 205 13.36 5.90 4.70
CA SER A 205 13.12 5.65 6.13
C SER A 205 12.31 6.77 6.78
N PHE A 206 11.61 6.43 7.86
CA PHE A 206 10.94 7.39 8.74
C PHE A 206 11.41 7.21 10.18
N PRO A 207 11.56 8.28 10.97
CA PRO A 207 11.30 9.69 10.65
C PRO A 207 12.48 10.40 9.98
N ASP A 208 13.58 9.71 9.70
CA ASP A 208 14.85 10.36 9.30
C ASP A 208 14.89 10.79 7.82
N PHE A 209 14.02 10.22 6.97
CA PHE A 209 13.97 10.49 5.52
C PHE A 209 15.27 10.15 4.77
N ASP A 210 15.97 9.11 5.22
CA ASP A 210 17.17 8.61 4.57
C ASP A 210 16.82 7.67 3.40
N VAL A 211 17.43 7.90 2.26
CA VAL A 211 17.28 7.03 1.08
C VAL A 211 18.34 5.94 1.05
N THR A 212 17.89 4.68 0.99
CA THR A 212 18.74 3.52 0.70
C THR A 212 18.53 3.05 -0.74
N SER A 213 19.54 3.14 -1.59
CA SER A 213 19.53 2.55 -2.94
C SER A 213 19.71 1.03 -2.85
N LEU A 214 18.81 0.26 -3.48
CA LEU A 214 18.79 -1.20 -3.40
C LEU A 214 19.30 -1.87 -4.68
N ALA A 215 18.83 -1.42 -5.84
CA ALA A 215 19.18 -1.99 -7.13
C ALA A 215 18.98 -0.99 -8.28
N THR A 216 19.67 -1.21 -9.39
CA THR A 216 19.28 -0.62 -10.67
C THR A 216 18.09 -1.39 -11.22
N ILE A 217 17.09 -0.69 -11.75
CA ILE A 217 15.93 -1.27 -12.43
C ILE A 217 15.79 -0.66 -13.83
N GLY A 218 14.98 -1.29 -14.69
CA GLY A 218 14.60 -0.71 -15.97
C GLY A 218 13.34 0.15 -15.85
N GLY A 219 13.20 1.18 -16.68
CA GLY A 219 11.98 2.00 -16.75
C GLY A 219 11.75 2.93 -15.55
N TRP A 220 10.56 3.54 -15.52
CA TRP A 220 10.16 4.57 -14.56
C TRP A 220 8.78 4.25 -14.00
N PRO A 221 8.70 3.38 -12.99
CA PRO A 221 7.40 2.94 -12.52
C PRO A 221 6.79 3.84 -11.46
N GLU A 222 5.47 3.81 -11.39
CA GLU A 222 4.73 4.15 -10.17
C GLU A 222 4.46 2.87 -9.38
N MET A 223 4.45 2.95 -8.04
CA MET A 223 4.50 1.78 -7.17
C MET A 223 3.30 1.69 -6.23
N SER A 224 2.92 0.46 -5.88
CA SER A 224 1.90 0.21 -4.87
C SER A 224 2.17 -1.14 -4.21
N GLY A 225 2.11 -1.19 -2.89
CA GLY A 225 2.09 -2.45 -2.16
C GLY A 225 0.70 -3.05 -2.09
N THR A 226 0.62 -4.32 -1.70
CA THR A 226 -0.63 -5.00 -1.30
C THR A 226 -0.61 -5.37 0.19
N ALA A 227 -1.76 -5.79 0.73
CA ALA A 227 -1.84 -6.27 2.12
C ALA A 227 -1.15 -7.64 2.31
N GLU A 228 -0.74 -8.30 1.23
CA GLU A 228 0.08 -9.50 1.24
C GLU A 228 1.59 -9.18 1.20
N GLY A 229 1.98 -7.90 1.32
CA GLY A 229 3.38 -7.48 1.31
C GLY A 229 4.05 -7.62 -0.06
N GLU A 230 3.25 -7.68 -1.13
CA GLU A 230 3.76 -7.69 -2.50
C GLU A 230 4.07 -6.28 -2.98
N LEU A 231 5.25 -6.06 -3.54
CA LEU A 231 5.64 -4.81 -4.17
C LEU A 231 5.31 -4.85 -5.67
N TRP A 232 4.37 -4.02 -6.11
CA TRP A 232 3.98 -3.92 -7.51
C TRP A 232 4.34 -2.56 -8.10
N ALA A 233 4.61 -2.56 -9.40
CA ALA A 233 5.07 -1.40 -10.14
C ALA A 233 4.45 -1.37 -11.54
N PHE A 234 3.90 -0.22 -11.94
CA PHE A 234 3.41 0.02 -13.30
C PHE A 234 4.48 0.72 -14.14
N PHE A 235 4.94 0.07 -15.20
CA PHE A 235 5.96 0.56 -16.14
C PHE A 235 5.30 1.04 -17.45
N PRO A 236 4.91 2.32 -17.54
CA PRO A 236 4.20 2.84 -18.72
C PRO A 236 5.09 2.98 -19.96
N GLY A 237 6.40 3.12 -19.77
CA GLY A 237 7.36 3.30 -20.86
C GLY A 237 7.86 2.00 -21.51
N ASN A 238 7.49 0.84 -20.97
CA ASN A 238 7.79 -0.45 -21.60
C ASN A 238 6.89 -0.65 -22.83
N ASN A 239 7.30 -1.54 -23.74
CA ASN A 239 6.52 -1.85 -24.94
C ASN A 239 6.36 -3.37 -25.10
N PRO A 240 5.19 -3.95 -24.75
CA PRO A 240 4.00 -3.27 -24.21
C PRO A 240 4.24 -2.66 -22.80
N PRO A 241 3.42 -1.67 -22.37
CA PRO A 241 3.39 -1.27 -20.97
C PRO A 241 3.02 -2.47 -20.09
N GLU A 242 3.54 -2.51 -18.86
CA GLU A 242 3.32 -3.66 -17.96
C GLU A 242 3.13 -3.25 -16.50
N VAL A 243 2.44 -4.11 -15.76
CA VAL A 243 2.40 -4.11 -14.30
C VAL A 243 3.21 -5.31 -13.82
N ALA A 244 4.24 -5.09 -13.01
CA ALA A 244 5.16 -6.13 -12.58
C ALA A 244 5.31 -6.20 -11.06
N ARG A 245 5.41 -7.43 -10.54
CA ARG A 245 5.76 -7.68 -9.14
C ARG A 245 7.27 -7.70 -9.02
N LEU A 246 7.80 -6.87 -8.13
CA LEU A 246 9.22 -6.79 -7.88
C LEU A 246 9.58 -7.52 -6.58
N SER A 247 10.76 -8.13 -6.56
CA SER A 247 11.42 -8.47 -5.30
C SER A 247 11.87 -7.19 -4.60
N ARG A 248 12.15 -7.27 -3.29
CA ARG A 248 12.78 -6.18 -2.52
C ARG A 248 14.20 -5.85 -2.99
N SER A 249 14.76 -6.62 -3.94
CA SER A 249 16.04 -6.39 -4.58
C SER A 249 15.91 -6.00 -6.07
N GLY A 250 14.71 -5.66 -6.53
CA GLY A 250 14.46 -5.13 -7.87
C GLY A 250 14.35 -6.19 -8.98
N GLN A 251 14.29 -7.48 -8.65
CA GLN A 251 14.05 -8.53 -9.64
C GLN A 251 12.57 -8.59 -10.01
N VAL A 252 12.24 -8.65 -11.30
CA VAL A 252 10.88 -8.92 -11.76
C VAL A 252 10.53 -10.38 -11.46
N LEU A 253 9.53 -10.59 -10.61
CA LEU A 253 9.04 -11.91 -10.20
C LEU A 253 7.83 -12.35 -11.02
N GLU A 254 7.05 -11.38 -11.48
CA GLU A 254 5.83 -11.57 -12.27
C GLU A 254 5.58 -10.33 -13.11
N SER A 255 4.98 -10.49 -14.30
CA SER A 255 4.61 -9.38 -15.18
C SER A 255 3.27 -9.65 -15.86
N ILE A 256 2.45 -8.59 -15.91
CA ILE A 256 1.17 -8.53 -16.59
C ILE A 256 1.28 -7.45 -17.67
N GLN A 257 1.23 -7.86 -18.92
CA GLN A 257 1.24 -6.94 -20.05
C GLN A 257 -0.11 -6.21 -20.13
N VAL A 258 -0.08 -4.88 -20.17
CA VAL A 258 -1.27 -4.02 -20.25
C VAL A 258 -1.32 -3.29 -21.60
N GLY A 259 -1.12 -4.04 -22.69
CA GLY A 259 -1.01 -3.54 -24.06
C GLY A 259 -2.25 -2.85 -24.64
N ARG A 260 -3.33 -2.70 -23.87
CA ARG A 260 -4.45 -1.80 -24.21
C ARG A 260 -4.08 -0.33 -24.00
N ILE A 261 -3.09 -0.05 -23.16
CA ILE A 261 -2.52 1.27 -22.98
C ILE A 261 -1.60 1.55 -24.17
N GLU A 262 -1.89 2.62 -24.90
CA GLU A 262 -1.19 3.02 -26.11
C GLU A 262 -0.69 4.47 -26.00
N GLY A 263 0.29 4.81 -26.83
CA GLY A 263 0.86 6.15 -26.90
C GLY A 263 2.13 6.32 -26.07
N GLN A 264 2.78 7.48 -26.23
CA GLN A 264 3.94 7.84 -25.40
C GLN A 264 3.44 8.39 -24.06
N PRO A 265 3.96 7.91 -22.91
CA PRO A 265 3.55 8.39 -21.60
C PRO A 265 3.79 9.89 -21.43
N ASN A 266 2.84 10.58 -20.81
CA ASN A 266 2.96 11.99 -20.43
C ASN A 266 2.69 12.22 -18.94
N ALA A 267 1.73 11.49 -18.36
CA ALA A 267 1.53 11.41 -16.91
C ALA A 267 0.95 10.03 -16.58
N TRP A 268 1.33 9.49 -15.43
CA TRP A 268 0.85 8.18 -14.99
C TRP A 268 0.83 8.08 -13.48
N ALA A 269 -0.07 7.24 -12.96
CA ALA A 269 -0.13 6.87 -11.55
C ALA A 269 -0.65 5.45 -11.38
N PHE A 270 -0.39 4.85 -10.21
CA PHE A 270 -0.66 3.44 -9.94
C PHE A 270 -1.19 3.24 -8.53
N ALA A 271 -2.24 2.42 -8.39
CA ALA A 271 -2.72 2.00 -7.08
C ALA A 271 -3.24 0.56 -7.12
N HIS A 272 -3.02 -0.18 -6.03
CA HIS A 272 -3.72 -1.43 -5.75
C HIS A 272 -4.96 -1.15 -4.87
N TRP A 273 -6.13 -1.66 -5.26
CA TRP A 273 -7.33 -1.56 -4.43
C TRP A 273 -8.36 -2.62 -4.80
N GLY A 274 -8.95 -3.26 -3.79
CA GLY A 274 -9.98 -4.28 -3.95
C GLY A 274 -9.49 -5.53 -4.69
N GLY A 275 -8.21 -5.86 -4.57
CA GLY A 275 -7.58 -6.99 -5.28
C GLY A 275 -7.28 -6.73 -6.76
N LYS A 276 -7.41 -5.47 -7.20
CA LYS A 276 -7.23 -5.03 -8.59
C LYS A 276 -6.16 -3.96 -8.66
N PHE A 277 -5.60 -3.77 -9.85
CA PHE A 277 -4.76 -2.61 -10.11
C PHE A 277 -5.51 -1.52 -10.87
N TRP A 278 -5.25 -0.29 -10.49
CA TRP A 278 -5.81 0.93 -11.07
C TRP A 278 -4.67 1.71 -11.71
N LEU A 279 -4.75 1.85 -13.03
CA LEU A 279 -3.75 2.57 -13.82
C LEU A 279 -4.37 3.88 -14.27
N PHE A 280 -3.81 4.98 -13.82
CA PHE A 280 -4.14 6.32 -14.30
C PHE A 280 -3.10 6.66 -15.35
N TYR A 281 -3.49 6.84 -16.60
CA TYR A 281 -2.55 7.04 -17.69
C TYR A 281 -3.04 8.12 -18.64
N LYS A 282 -2.14 9.05 -18.94
CA LYS A 282 -2.32 10.08 -19.95
C LYS A 282 -1.16 9.97 -20.94
N SER A 283 -1.47 9.66 -22.20
CA SER A 283 -0.50 9.79 -23.29
C SER A 283 -0.25 11.26 -23.63
N GLN A 284 0.82 11.52 -24.40
CA GLN A 284 1.09 12.86 -24.96
C GLN A 284 -0.03 13.38 -25.87
N THR A 285 -0.85 12.48 -26.42
CA THR A 285 -1.94 12.84 -27.35
C THR A 285 -3.32 12.84 -26.71
N ASP A 286 -3.48 12.28 -25.51
CA ASP A 286 -4.76 12.29 -24.81
C ASP A 286 -5.11 13.72 -24.34
N THR A 287 -6.38 14.04 -24.20
CA THR A 287 -6.84 15.33 -23.63
C THR A 287 -6.72 15.34 -22.11
N SER A 288 -7.00 14.20 -21.47
CA SER A 288 -6.96 14.01 -20.01
C SER A 288 -6.51 12.60 -19.65
N THR A 289 -6.35 12.31 -18.36
CA THR A 289 -6.07 10.98 -17.85
C THR A 289 -7.20 10.00 -18.16
N ARG A 290 -6.82 8.82 -18.66
CA ARG A 290 -7.66 7.63 -18.81
C ARG A 290 -7.43 6.70 -17.62
N VAL A 291 -8.45 5.98 -17.18
CA VAL A 291 -8.36 5.03 -16.06
C VAL A 291 -8.59 3.62 -16.56
N TYR A 292 -7.68 2.73 -16.21
CA TYR A 292 -7.73 1.31 -16.51
C TYR A 292 -7.77 0.50 -15.22
N ARG A 293 -8.49 -0.61 -15.27
CA ARG A 293 -8.59 -1.61 -14.21
C ARG A 293 -7.99 -2.92 -14.71
N VAL A 294 -7.09 -3.49 -13.91
CA VAL A 294 -6.43 -4.77 -14.19
C VAL A 294 -6.85 -5.81 -13.16
N GLU A 295 -7.45 -6.89 -13.65
CA GLU A 295 -7.69 -8.12 -12.88
C GLU A 295 -6.51 -9.08 -13.08
N ARG A 296 -6.19 -9.89 -12.06
CA ARG A 296 -5.13 -10.90 -12.14
C ARG A 296 -5.62 -12.32 -12.44
N ASP A 297 -6.86 -12.65 -12.12
CA ASP A 297 -7.42 -14.00 -12.29
C ASP A 297 -8.91 -13.99 -12.72
N PRO A 298 -9.20 -14.19 -14.03
CA PRO A 298 -8.26 -14.19 -15.13
C PRO A 298 -7.66 -12.80 -15.36
N ILE A 299 -6.53 -12.73 -16.06
CA ILE A 299 -5.94 -11.44 -16.44
C ILE A 299 -6.88 -10.72 -17.42
N THR A 300 -7.38 -9.55 -17.02
CA THR A 300 -8.16 -8.66 -17.90
C THR A 300 -7.73 -7.22 -17.71
N VAL A 301 -7.66 -6.46 -18.82
CA VAL A 301 -7.32 -5.03 -18.82
C VAL A 301 -8.48 -4.25 -19.42
N GLU A 302 -9.22 -3.56 -18.56
CA GLU A 302 -10.39 -2.80 -18.93
C GLU A 302 -10.14 -1.30 -18.79
N GLU A 303 -10.44 -0.53 -19.82
CA GLU A 303 -10.58 0.92 -19.69
C GLU A 303 -11.95 1.22 -19.10
N VAL A 304 -11.96 1.85 -17.93
CA VAL A 304 -13.17 2.12 -17.16
C VAL A 304 -13.54 3.60 -17.17
N ILE A 305 -12.58 4.50 -17.44
CA ILE A 305 -12.82 5.94 -17.65
C ILE A 305 -11.99 6.41 -18.85
N PRO A 306 -12.61 6.68 -20.01
CA PRO A 306 -11.88 7.09 -21.22
C PRO A 306 -11.53 8.57 -21.28
N GLU A 307 -12.18 9.42 -20.47
CA GLU A 307 -11.87 10.84 -20.38
C GLU A 307 -12.25 11.33 -18.98
N SER A 308 -11.26 11.50 -18.10
CA SER A 308 -11.51 11.96 -16.73
C SER A 308 -11.67 13.48 -16.62
N GLY A 309 -11.19 14.23 -17.62
CA GLY A 309 -11.03 15.68 -17.55
C GLY A 309 -9.92 16.13 -16.60
N ARG A 310 -9.14 15.20 -16.05
CA ARG A 310 -8.12 15.43 -15.00
C ARG A 310 -6.71 15.17 -15.53
N TYR A 311 -5.71 15.80 -14.91
CA TYR A 311 -4.29 15.56 -15.19
C TYR A 311 -3.65 14.91 -13.94
N ILE A 312 -3.84 13.60 -13.81
CA ILE A 312 -3.38 12.84 -12.64
C ILE A 312 -1.91 12.46 -12.82
N VAL A 313 -1.10 12.78 -11.83
CA VAL A 313 0.37 12.55 -11.81
C VAL A 313 0.81 11.60 -10.70
N GLY A 314 0.01 11.42 -9.65
CA GLY A 314 0.30 10.46 -8.59
C GLY A 314 -0.97 9.82 -8.04
N ALA A 315 -0.83 8.62 -7.50
CA ALA A 315 -1.90 7.90 -6.84
C ALA A 315 -1.32 7.15 -5.66
N GLY A 316 -1.97 7.23 -4.51
CA GLY A 316 -1.52 6.64 -3.27
C GLY A 316 -2.65 5.89 -2.60
N VAL A 317 -2.30 4.75 -2.03
CA VAL A 317 -3.19 3.93 -1.23
C VAL A 317 -2.38 3.34 -0.09
N SER A 318 -3.00 3.24 1.08
CA SER A 318 -2.38 2.56 2.20
C SER A 318 -2.33 1.05 2.00
N THR A 319 -1.41 0.38 2.70
CA THR A 319 -1.47 -1.07 2.88
C THR A 319 -2.74 -1.53 3.64
N CYS A 320 -3.54 -0.60 4.16
CA CYS A 320 -4.89 -0.81 4.67
C CYS A 320 -5.97 -0.93 3.58
N ALA A 321 -5.62 -0.80 2.29
CA ALA A 321 -6.58 -0.94 1.20
C ALA A 321 -7.31 -2.29 1.26
N PRO A 322 -8.62 -2.32 0.94
CA PRO A 322 -9.34 -3.58 0.78
C PRO A 322 -8.62 -4.51 -0.20
N THR A 323 -8.55 -5.80 0.12
CA THR A 323 -7.99 -6.84 -0.77
C THR A 323 -9.04 -7.55 -1.61
N ILE A 324 -10.33 -7.30 -1.33
CA ILE A 324 -11.46 -7.87 -2.05
C ILE A 324 -12.38 -6.73 -2.49
N PHE A 325 -12.77 -6.76 -3.76
CA PHE A 325 -13.78 -5.86 -4.31
C PHE A 325 -15.15 -6.24 -3.74
N LEU A 326 -15.73 -5.37 -2.91
CA LEU A 326 -17.05 -5.55 -2.30
C LEU A 326 -18.18 -5.08 -3.23
#